data_AF-A0A950GSK1-F1
#
_entry.id   AF-A0A950GSK1-F1
#
_cell.length_a   1.000
_cell.length_b   1.000
_cell.length_c   1.000
_cell.angle_alpha   90.00
_cell.angle_beta   90.00
_cell.angle_gamma   90.00
#
_symmetry.space_group_name_H-M   'P 1'
#
loop_
_entity.id
_entity.type
_entity.pdbx_description
1 polymer ?
#
loop_
_entity_poly.entity_id
_entity_poly.type
_entity_poly.pdbx_seq_one_letter_code
_entity_poly.pdbx_strand_id
1 'polypeptide(L)'
;MFSIPFGVVFLDALTDALLEGPLSQLIDFSADPLTLAEATLYVPTRRAGRALGAKLAERLRGRTTVLPRILPLGETDALELGLLDEVSADIEIPPAVGETQRLLLLAELVAGWSRAIDRAALKLDTDEEFTATAGTAGIISLAGDLARLIDTLYLEGVPLDALSRLDASDFQEMWRISATFLGIAGE
;
A
#
# COMPACT_ATOMS: atom_id res chain seq x y z
N MET A 1 -22.40 -13.22 7.17
CA MET A 1 -22.01 -11.89 6.65
C MET A 1 -22.93 -10.86 7.28
N PHE A 2 -22.39 -9.85 7.95
CA PHE A 2 -23.14 -8.76 8.57
C PHE A 2 -22.82 -7.46 7.82
N SER A 3 -23.83 -6.62 7.58
CA SER A 3 -23.68 -5.34 6.86
C SER A 3 -24.46 -4.25 7.58
N ILE A 4 -23.88 -3.05 7.64
CA ILE A 4 -24.50 -1.87 8.23
C ILE A 4 -25.04 -0.99 7.10
N PRO A 5 -26.33 -0.60 7.11
CA PRO A 5 -26.90 0.27 6.09
C PRO A 5 -26.23 1.65 6.05
N PHE A 6 -26.24 2.28 4.88
CA PHE A 6 -25.83 3.67 4.73
C PHE A 6 -26.72 4.61 5.57
N GLY A 7 -26.11 5.66 6.14
CA GLY A 7 -26.81 6.65 6.97
C GLY A 7 -26.92 6.30 8.45
N VAL A 8 -26.48 5.12 8.87
CA VAL A 8 -26.36 4.75 10.29
C VAL A 8 -24.97 5.12 10.81
N VAL A 9 -24.87 5.57 12.06
CA VAL A 9 -23.58 5.82 12.71
C VAL A 9 -22.85 4.48 12.87
N PHE A 10 -21.89 4.22 11.98
CA PHE A 10 -21.26 2.91 11.80
C PHE A 10 -20.73 2.31 13.10
N LEU A 11 -19.99 3.09 13.90
CA LEU A 11 -19.38 2.59 15.13
C LEU A 11 -20.40 2.25 16.21
N ASP A 12 -21.51 2.99 16.29
CA ASP A 12 -22.58 2.68 17.25
C ASP A 12 -23.25 1.37 16.83
N ALA A 13 -23.65 1.26 15.56
CA ALA A 13 -24.28 0.05 15.03
C ALA A 13 -23.38 -1.19 15.12
N LEU A 14 -22.07 -1.05 14.89
CA LEU A 14 -21.11 -2.14 15.03
C LEU A 14 -20.97 -2.56 16.50
N THR A 15 -20.88 -1.60 17.42
CA THR A 15 -20.77 -1.86 18.86
C THR A 15 -22.02 -2.55 19.39
N ASP A 16 -23.20 -2.07 18.99
CA ASP A 16 -24.50 -2.69 19.29
C ASP A 16 -24.57 -4.12 18.74
N ALA A 17 -24.18 -4.31 17.48
CA ALA A 17 -24.19 -5.63 16.85
C ALA A 17 -23.26 -6.62 17.54
N LEU A 18 -22.09 -6.16 18.00
CA LEU A 18 -21.09 -6.96 18.70
C LEU A 18 -21.57 -7.40 20.08
N LEU A 19 -22.08 -6.45 20.89
CA LEU A 19 -22.40 -6.71 22.30
C LEU A 19 -23.77 -7.35 22.51
N GLU A 20 -24.79 -6.91 21.75
CA GLU A 20 -26.20 -7.27 21.99
C GLU A 20 -26.93 -7.76 20.73
N GLY A 21 -26.31 -7.60 19.56
CA GLY A 21 -26.94 -7.90 18.29
C GLY A 21 -26.43 -9.18 17.63
N PRO A 22 -26.54 -9.30 16.30
CA PRO A 22 -26.34 -10.56 15.59
C PRO A 22 -24.90 -11.10 15.64
N LEU A 23 -23.91 -10.29 15.99
CA LEU A 23 -22.52 -10.73 16.13
C LEU A 23 -22.23 -11.33 17.52
N SER A 24 -23.10 -11.12 18.52
CA SER A 24 -22.98 -11.76 19.84
C SER A 24 -23.04 -13.29 19.78
N GLN A 25 -23.59 -13.87 18.70
CA GLN A 25 -23.59 -15.32 18.48
C GLN A 25 -22.21 -15.87 18.09
N LEU A 26 -21.33 -15.02 17.57
CA LEU A 26 -19.97 -15.42 17.21
C LEU A 26 -19.08 -15.47 18.45
N ILE A 27 -19.37 -14.64 19.46
CA ILE A 27 -18.59 -14.49 20.67
C ILE A 27 -19.54 -14.17 21.82
N ASP A 28 -19.80 -15.14 22.71
CA ASP A 28 -20.81 -15.01 23.78
C ASP A 28 -20.27 -14.18 24.96
N PHE A 29 -20.34 -12.86 24.83
CA PHE A 29 -19.95 -11.91 25.88
C PHE A 29 -20.87 -11.91 27.10
N SER A 30 -22.06 -12.52 27.00
CA SER A 30 -23.02 -12.53 28.09
C SER A 30 -22.65 -13.56 29.15
N ALA A 31 -22.05 -14.68 28.73
CA ALA A 31 -21.65 -15.78 29.59
C ALA A 31 -20.29 -15.55 30.26
N ASP A 32 -19.30 -15.05 29.52
CA ASP A 32 -17.95 -14.78 30.05
C ASP A 32 -17.40 -13.42 29.57
N PRO A 33 -17.16 -12.46 30.49
CA PRO A 33 -16.54 -11.16 30.21
C PRO A 33 -15.15 -11.22 29.55
N LEU A 34 -14.43 -12.33 29.67
CA LEU A 34 -13.09 -12.53 29.07
C LEU A 34 -13.13 -12.93 27.60
N THR A 35 -14.24 -13.48 27.11
CA THR A 35 -14.39 -13.88 25.69
C THR A 35 -14.18 -12.72 24.72
N LEU A 36 -14.41 -11.48 25.18
CA LEU A 36 -14.12 -10.27 24.41
C LEU A 36 -12.63 -10.08 24.14
N ALA A 37 -11.76 -10.47 25.06
CA ALA A 37 -10.32 -10.38 24.86
C ALA A 37 -9.79 -11.31 23.77
N GLU A 38 -10.49 -12.41 23.50
CA GLU A 38 -10.10 -13.39 22.49
C GLU A 38 -10.39 -12.90 21.05
N ALA A 39 -11.26 -11.90 20.92
CA ALA A 39 -11.63 -11.35 19.63
C ALA A 39 -10.53 -10.44 19.06
N THR A 40 -10.24 -10.57 17.77
CA THR A 40 -9.43 -9.62 17.01
C THR A 40 -10.28 -8.90 15.97
N LEU A 41 -10.35 -7.57 16.07
CA LEU A 41 -11.13 -6.70 15.21
C LEU A 41 -10.20 -5.93 14.28
N TYR A 42 -10.19 -6.29 13.00
CA TYR A 42 -9.47 -5.55 11.97
C TYR A 42 -10.27 -4.32 11.53
N VAL A 43 -9.63 -3.15 11.52
CA VAL A 43 -10.28 -1.86 11.19
C VAL A 43 -9.50 -1.13 10.10
N PRO A 44 -10.15 -0.30 9.28
CA PRO A 44 -9.50 0.29 8.11
C PRO A 44 -8.46 1.37 8.43
N THR A 45 -8.51 2.00 9.62
CA THR A 45 -7.58 3.09 10.00
C THR A 45 -7.36 3.13 11.51
N ARG A 46 -6.28 3.77 11.98
CA ARG A 46 -6.04 4.01 13.42
C ARG A 46 -7.14 4.82 14.07
N ARG A 47 -7.68 5.81 13.35
CA ARG A 47 -8.77 6.64 13.83
C ARG A 47 -10.02 5.81 14.11
N ALA A 48 -10.35 4.88 13.23
CA ALA A 48 -11.45 3.94 13.44
C ALA A 48 -11.17 3.03 14.65
N GLY A 49 -9.95 2.53 14.80
CA GLY A 49 -9.56 1.70 15.95
C GLY A 49 -9.70 2.40 17.29
N ARG A 50 -9.15 3.61 17.43
CA ARG A 50 -9.28 4.43 18.65
C ARG A 50 -10.74 4.76 18.96
N ALA A 51 -11.53 5.12 17.95
CA ALA A 51 -12.93 5.45 18.13
C ALA A 51 -13.77 4.23 18.54
N LEU A 52 -13.51 3.05 17.96
CA LEU A 52 -14.17 1.80 18.33
C LEU A 52 -13.82 1.39 19.77
N GLY A 53 -12.54 1.46 20.16
CA GLY A 53 -12.10 1.16 21.52
C GLY A 53 -12.77 2.07 22.56
N ALA A 54 -12.86 3.38 22.28
CA ALA A 54 -13.56 4.32 23.14
C ALA A 54 -15.07 4.01 23.25
N LYS A 55 -15.71 3.63 22.15
CA LYS A 55 -17.14 3.26 22.10
C LYS A 55 -17.44 1.97 22.87
N LEU A 56 -16.61 0.94 22.70
CA LEU A 56 -16.71 -0.30 23.49
C LEU A 56 -16.55 -0.01 24.98
N ALA A 57 -15.51 0.75 25.35
CA ALA A 57 -15.27 1.14 26.74
C ALA A 57 -16.44 1.95 27.33
N GLU A 58 -17.07 2.82 26.54
CA GLU A 58 -18.25 3.59 26.93
C GLU A 58 -19.47 2.70 27.17
N ARG A 59 -19.74 1.74 26.28
CA ARG A 59 -20.90 0.85 26.37
C ARG A 59 -20.77 -0.21 27.45
N LEU A 60 -19.54 -0.65 27.74
CA LEU A 60 -19.23 -1.64 28.77
C LEU A 60 -19.05 -1.04 30.17
N ARG A 61 -19.26 0.27 30.34
CA ARG A 61 -19.09 0.98 31.62
C ARG A 61 -19.84 0.25 32.75
N GLY A 62 -19.08 -0.12 33.79
CA GLY A 62 -19.60 -0.82 34.97
C GLY A 62 -19.35 -2.34 34.99
N ARG A 63 -18.86 -2.93 33.88
CA ARG A 63 -18.39 -4.31 33.84
C ARG A 63 -16.86 -4.34 33.79
N THR A 64 -16.25 -5.15 34.65
CA THR A 64 -14.81 -5.44 34.54
C THR A 64 -14.61 -6.38 33.35
N THR A 65 -14.23 -5.81 32.21
CA THR A 65 -14.01 -6.54 30.95
C THR A 65 -12.69 -6.09 30.32
N VAL A 66 -12.02 -7.02 29.66
CA VAL A 66 -10.86 -6.73 28.81
C VAL A 66 -11.34 -6.47 27.39
N LEU A 67 -10.90 -5.37 26.80
CA LEU A 67 -11.27 -5.00 25.42
C LEU A 67 -10.67 -5.98 24.41
N PRO A 68 -11.33 -6.15 23.24
CA PRO A 68 -10.79 -6.99 22.18
C PRO A 68 -9.51 -6.38 21.61
N ARG A 69 -8.70 -7.20 20.94
CA ARG A 69 -7.58 -6.70 20.15
C ARG A 69 -8.14 -5.95 18.94
N ILE A 70 -7.82 -4.67 18.78
CA ILE A 70 -8.27 -3.86 17.64
C ILE A 70 -7.05 -3.53 16.78
N LEU A 71 -7.00 -4.04 15.54
CA LEU A 71 -5.85 -3.93 14.65
C LEU A 71 -6.17 -3.08 13.41
N PRO A 72 -5.56 -1.90 13.25
CA PRO A 72 -5.65 -1.10 12.04
C PRO A 72 -4.95 -1.76 10.84
N LEU A 73 -5.60 -1.73 9.68
CA LEU A 73 -5.02 -2.16 8.42
C LEU A 73 -4.28 -0.96 7.79
N GLY A 74 -2.99 -1.14 7.48
CA GLY A 74 -2.24 -0.18 6.63
C GLY A 74 -1.44 0.92 7.35
N GLU A 75 -1.37 0.93 8.69
CA GLU A 75 -0.50 1.85 9.43
C GLU A 75 0.34 1.09 10.47
N THR A 76 1.37 0.36 10.04
CA THR A 76 2.28 -0.40 10.91
C THR A 76 3.00 0.51 11.93
N ASP A 77 2.66 0.39 13.21
CA ASP A 77 3.52 0.85 14.31
C ASP A 77 4.47 -0.28 14.76
N ALA A 78 5.63 0.04 15.33
CA ALA A 78 6.62 -0.96 15.77
C ALA A 78 6.05 -1.92 16.84
N LEU A 79 5.11 -1.45 17.65
CA LEU A 79 4.36 -2.24 18.63
C LEU A 79 3.35 -3.20 17.98
N GLU A 80 2.76 -2.83 16.85
CA GLU A 80 1.81 -3.68 16.10
C GLU A 80 2.54 -4.73 15.25
N LEU A 81 3.72 -4.39 14.72
CA LEU A 81 4.64 -5.31 14.05
C LEU A 81 5.11 -6.42 14.99
N GLY A 82 5.58 -6.09 16.20
CA GLY A 82 6.01 -7.10 17.18
C GLY A 82 4.91 -8.09 17.60
N LEU A 83 3.64 -7.69 17.48
CA LEU A 83 2.47 -8.52 17.77
C LEU A 83 1.94 -9.32 16.56
N LEU A 84 2.42 -9.03 15.35
CA LEU A 84 2.24 -9.86 14.15
C LEU A 84 3.43 -10.80 13.93
N ASP A 85 4.59 -10.46 14.50
CA ASP A 85 5.83 -11.22 14.45
C ASP A 85 5.72 -12.58 15.17
N GLU A 86 4.93 -12.67 16.25
CA GLU A 86 4.67 -13.96 16.93
C GLU A 86 3.98 -15.00 16.02
N VAL A 87 3.33 -14.57 14.93
CA VAL A 87 2.66 -15.44 13.96
C VAL A 87 3.53 -15.67 12.71
N SER A 88 4.63 -14.93 12.57
CA SER A 88 5.47 -14.86 11.38
C SER A 88 6.82 -15.52 11.66
N ALA A 89 6.83 -16.85 11.76
CA ALA A 89 8.08 -17.58 11.89
C ALA A 89 9.03 -17.29 10.70
N ASP A 90 10.26 -16.87 11.02
CA ASP A 90 11.49 -16.95 10.20
C ASP A 90 11.42 -16.46 8.73
N ILE A 91 10.86 -15.28 8.49
CA ILE A 91 11.11 -14.57 7.23
C ILE A 91 12.03 -13.38 7.53
N GLU A 92 13.32 -13.54 7.22
CA GLU A 92 14.31 -12.45 7.28
C GLU A 92 14.02 -11.47 6.13
N ILE A 93 13.12 -10.52 6.38
CA ILE A 93 12.78 -9.48 5.41
C ILE A 93 13.86 -8.39 5.50
N PRO A 94 14.60 -8.11 4.41
CA PRO A 94 15.58 -7.03 4.41
C PRO A 94 14.89 -5.67 4.66
N PRO A 95 15.58 -4.71 5.30
CA PRO A 95 15.00 -3.42 5.60
C PRO A 95 14.55 -2.73 4.30
N ALA A 96 13.39 -2.08 4.35
CA ALA A 96 12.85 -1.34 3.22
C ALA A 96 13.85 -0.26 2.74
N VAL A 97 13.99 -0.13 1.43
CA VAL A 97 14.81 0.93 0.82
C VAL A 97 14.20 2.29 1.17
N GLY A 98 15.02 3.21 1.68
CA GLY A 98 14.55 4.56 2.02
C GLY A 98 14.11 5.34 0.77
N GLU A 99 13.16 6.26 0.94
CA GLU A 99 12.56 7.02 -0.17
C GLU A 99 13.60 7.75 -1.04
N THR A 100 14.54 8.46 -0.41
CA THR A 100 15.63 9.16 -1.12
C THR A 100 16.55 8.19 -1.85
N GLN A 101 16.90 7.07 -1.21
CA GLN A 101 17.77 6.07 -1.83
C GLN A 101 17.09 5.46 -3.06
N ARG A 102 15.81 5.12 -2.94
CA ARG A 102 14.98 4.62 -4.05
C ARG A 102 14.93 5.61 -5.21
N LEU A 103 14.69 6.89 -4.91
CA LEU A 103 14.67 7.93 -5.93
C LEU A 103 16.00 8.07 -6.67
N LEU A 104 17.13 8.04 -5.94
CA LEU A 104 18.46 8.15 -6.55
C LEU A 104 18.80 6.93 -7.43
N LEU A 105 18.47 5.72 -6.98
CA LEU A 105 18.65 4.50 -7.78
C LEU A 105 17.84 4.55 -9.08
N LEU A 106 16.58 5.00 -9.00
CA LEU A 106 15.75 5.18 -10.20
C LEU A 106 16.31 6.28 -11.10
N ALA A 107 16.78 7.39 -10.54
CA ALA A 107 17.41 8.46 -11.31
C ALA A 107 18.66 7.98 -12.09
N GLU A 108 19.44 7.05 -11.53
CA GLU A 108 20.57 6.43 -12.24
C GLU A 108 20.10 5.61 -13.46
N LEU A 109 19.03 4.83 -13.32
CA LEU A 109 18.43 4.08 -14.42
C LEU A 109 17.91 5.01 -15.52
N VAL A 110 17.15 6.05 -15.12
CA VAL A 110 16.62 7.06 -16.04
C VAL A 110 17.76 7.79 -16.78
N ALA A 111 18.83 8.16 -16.08
CA ALA A 111 20.01 8.78 -16.70
C ALA A 111 20.77 7.83 -17.63
N GLY A 112 20.79 6.53 -17.32
CA GLY A 112 21.33 5.48 -18.19
C GLY A 112 20.57 5.40 -19.51
N TRP A 113 19.24 5.35 -19.42
CA TRP A 113 18.35 5.30 -20.57
C TRP A 113 18.39 6.58 -21.42
N SER A 114 18.32 7.77 -20.81
CA SER A 114 18.42 9.04 -21.53
C SER A 114 19.68 9.09 -22.39
N ARG A 115 20.84 8.72 -21.82
CA ARG A 115 22.11 8.66 -22.56
C ARG A 115 22.09 7.64 -23.70
N ALA A 116 21.32 6.55 -23.58
CA ALA A 116 21.18 5.56 -24.63
C ALA A 116 20.32 6.07 -25.80
N ILE A 117 19.22 6.76 -25.50
CA ILE A 117 18.36 7.41 -26.50
C ILE A 117 19.11 8.55 -27.20
N ASP A 118 19.80 9.43 -26.46
CA ASP A 118 20.58 10.52 -27.06
C ASP A 118 21.62 10.00 -28.06
N ARG A 119 22.30 8.89 -27.74
CA ARG A 119 23.26 8.25 -28.66
C ARG A 119 22.59 7.61 -29.89
N ALA A 120 21.36 7.13 -29.77
CA ALA A 120 20.60 6.57 -30.88
C ALA A 120 20.03 7.68 -31.78
N ALA A 121 19.50 8.75 -31.17
CA ALA A 121 19.03 9.95 -31.84
C ALA A 121 20.18 10.67 -32.55
N LEU A 122 21.37 10.79 -31.97
CA LEU A 122 22.55 11.34 -32.67
C LEU A 122 22.96 10.56 -33.95
N LYS A 123 22.46 9.32 -34.13
CA LYS A 123 22.65 8.52 -35.35
C LYS A 123 21.49 8.64 -36.34
N LEU A 124 20.36 9.19 -35.92
CA LEU A 124 19.15 9.39 -36.69
C LEU A 124 18.98 10.89 -36.92
N ASP A 125 18.96 11.37 -38.15
CA ASP A 125 18.86 12.79 -38.50
C ASP A 125 17.47 13.35 -38.12
N THR A 126 17.24 13.55 -36.81
CA THR A 126 15.93 13.87 -36.23
C THR A 126 16.04 15.21 -35.51
N ASP A 127 15.35 16.22 -36.04
CA ASP A 127 15.28 17.58 -35.47
C ASP A 127 14.45 17.66 -34.16
N GLU A 128 13.90 16.54 -33.67
CA GLU A 128 13.10 16.50 -32.44
C GLU A 128 13.98 16.15 -31.24
N GLU A 129 14.32 17.17 -30.45
CA GLU A 129 15.02 17.01 -29.17
C GLU A 129 14.07 16.32 -28.17
N PHE A 130 14.48 15.16 -27.62
CA PHE A 130 13.70 14.45 -26.61
C PHE A 130 13.77 15.21 -25.27
N THR A 131 12.84 16.15 -25.09
CA THR A 131 12.86 17.14 -23.98
C THR A 131 12.57 16.55 -22.59
N ALA A 132 12.03 15.33 -22.47
CA ALA A 132 11.56 14.78 -21.20
C ALA A 132 12.67 14.52 -20.17
N THR A 133 13.94 14.49 -20.58
CA THR A 133 15.11 14.32 -19.70
C THR A 133 16.09 15.49 -19.76
N ALA A 134 15.64 16.68 -20.17
CA ALA A 134 16.50 17.86 -20.26
C ALA A 134 17.12 18.23 -18.88
N GLY A 135 18.34 17.75 -18.65
CA GLY A 135 19.12 18.00 -17.44
C GLY A 135 18.66 17.19 -16.21
N THR A 136 19.39 17.41 -15.10
CA THR A 136 19.21 16.66 -13.84
C THR A 136 17.80 16.77 -13.26
N ALA A 137 17.14 17.92 -13.42
CA ALA A 137 15.78 18.12 -12.91
C ALA A 137 14.76 17.22 -13.62
N GLY A 138 14.87 17.06 -14.94
CA GLY A 138 14.02 16.16 -15.71
C GLY A 138 14.21 14.69 -15.30
N ILE A 139 15.46 14.27 -15.12
CA ILE A 139 15.81 12.93 -14.65
C ILE A 139 15.19 12.64 -13.28
N ILE A 140 15.33 13.55 -12.32
CA ILE A 140 14.77 13.38 -10.96
C ILE A 140 13.24 13.34 -11.02
N SER A 141 12.61 14.22 -11.80
CA SER A 141 11.15 14.23 -11.97
C SER A 141 10.65 12.90 -12.52
N LEU A 142 11.27 12.43 -13.60
CA LEU A 142 10.88 11.19 -14.29
C LEU A 142 11.15 9.95 -13.42
N ALA A 143 12.22 9.95 -12.62
CA ALA A 143 12.45 8.93 -11.60
C ALA A 143 11.34 8.90 -10.53
N GLY A 144 10.84 10.08 -10.13
CA GLY A 144 9.71 10.20 -9.23
C GLY A 144 8.40 9.68 -9.83
N ASP A 145 8.17 9.92 -11.12
CA ASP A 145 7.03 9.34 -11.86
C ASP A 145 7.14 7.81 -11.94
N LEU A 146 8.33 7.30 -12.25
CA LEU A 146 8.59 5.86 -12.30
C LEU A 146 8.39 5.19 -10.93
N ALA A 147 8.82 5.83 -9.84
CA ALA A 147 8.59 5.33 -8.48
C ALA A 147 7.09 5.18 -8.19
N ARG A 148 6.28 6.20 -8.53
CA ARG A 148 4.82 6.15 -8.36
C ARG A 148 4.19 5.04 -9.20
N LEU A 149 4.67 4.83 -10.43
CA LEU A 149 4.20 3.73 -11.27
C LEU A 149 4.49 2.37 -10.63
N ILE A 150 5.71 2.14 -10.16
CA ILE A 150 6.10 0.89 -9.48
C ILE A 150 5.22 0.65 -8.25
N ASP A 151 5.01 1.68 -7.43
CA ASP A 151 4.13 1.61 -6.26
C ASP A 151 2.69 1.23 -6.68
N THR A 152 2.20 1.77 -7.80
CA THR A 152 0.87 1.44 -8.35
C THR A 152 0.80 0.00 -8.82
N LEU A 153 1.82 -0.51 -9.53
CA LEU A 153 1.87 -1.91 -9.97
C LEU A 153 1.84 -2.86 -8.77
N TYR A 154 2.60 -2.54 -7.72
CA TYR A 154 2.60 -3.32 -6.48
C TYR A 154 1.22 -3.35 -5.82
N LEU A 155 0.56 -2.19 -5.71
CA LEU A 155 -0.79 -2.09 -5.15
C LEU A 155 -1.83 -2.89 -5.95
N GLU A 156 -1.71 -2.90 -7.27
CA GLU A 156 -2.60 -3.62 -8.18
C GLU A 156 -2.20 -5.10 -8.37
N GLY A 157 -1.14 -5.58 -7.71
CA GLY A 157 -0.66 -6.96 -7.83
C GLY A 157 -0.12 -7.32 -9.21
N VAL A 158 0.33 -6.32 -9.99
CA VAL A 158 0.91 -6.50 -11.31
C VAL A 158 2.42 -6.70 -11.16
N PRO A 159 3.00 -7.78 -11.72
CA PRO A 159 4.43 -8.03 -11.56
C PRO A 159 5.25 -7.02 -12.37
N LEU A 160 6.36 -6.56 -11.80
CA LEU A 160 7.21 -5.51 -12.39
C LEU A 160 7.80 -5.92 -13.75
N ASP A 161 8.06 -7.22 -13.93
CA ASP A 161 8.55 -7.80 -15.18
C ASP A 161 7.56 -7.61 -16.35
N ALA A 162 6.28 -7.32 -16.09
CA ALA A 162 5.30 -7.03 -17.13
C ALA A 162 5.66 -5.78 -17.96
N LEU A 163 6.38 -4.80 -17.37
CA LEU A 163 6.83 -3.62 -18.10
C LEU A 163 7.83 -3.96 -19.22
N SER A 164 8.67 -4.97 -19.02
CA SER A 164 9.64 -5.44 -20.03
C SER A 164 8.98 -6.18 -21.21
N ARG A 165 7.71 -6.59 -21.07
CA ARG A 165 6.96 -7.38 -22.06
C ARG A 165 5.98 -6.56 -22.88
N LEU A 166 6.00 -5.23 -22.76
CA LEU A 166 5.11 -4.36 -23.51
C LEU A 166 5.43 -4.41 -25.00
N ASP A 167 4.49 -4.91 -25.81
CA ASP A 167 4.61 -4.90 -27.26
C ASP A 167 4.14 -3.56 -27.83
N ALA A 168 5.11 -2.70 -28.14
CA ALA A 168 4.88 -1.41 -28.77
C ALA A 168 5.21 -1.40 -30.27
N SER A 169 5.44 -2.57 -30.89
CA SER A 169 5.97 -2.65 -32.27
C SER A 169 5.04 -2.05 -33.32
N ASP A 170 3.73 -2.12 -33.11
CA ASP A 170 2.70 -1.58 -33.99
C ASP A 170 2.36 -0.09 -33.73
N PHE A 171 2.99 0.54 -32.73
CA PHE A 171 2.69 1.92 -32.33
C PHE A 171 3.69 2.93 -32.91
N GLN A 172 3.34 4.21 -32.82
CA GLN A 172 4.22 5.31 -33.21
C GLN A 172 5.52 5.32 -32.39
N GLU A 173 6.57 5.93 -32.94
CA GLU A 173 7.92 5.90 -32.37
C GLU A 173 7.98 6.34 -30.90
N MET A 174 7.21 7.36 -30.52
CA MET A 174 7.12 7.83 -29.13
C MET A 174 6.66 6.73 -28.16
N TRP A 175 5.71 5.88 -28.57
CA TRP A 175 5.24 4.76 -27.75
C TRP A 175 6.28 3.66 -27.62
N ARG A 176 7.07 3.42 -28.68
CA ARG A 176 8.21 2.50 -28.63
C ARG A 176 9.26 3.02 -27.64
N ILE A 177 9.57 4.32 -27.69
CA ILE A 177 10.47 4.98 -26.73
C ILE A 177 9.93 4.83 -25.29
N SER A 178 8.65 5.08 -25.05
CA SER A 178 8.03 4.86 -23.73
C SER A 178 8.10 3.41 -23.27
N ALA A 179 7.91 2.42 -24.15
CA ALA A 179 8.07 1.02 -23.80
C ALA A 179 9.52 0.68 -23.41
N THR A 180 10.52 1.20 -24.15
CA THR A 180 11.92 1.04 -23.76
C THR A 180 12.24 1.69 -22.42
N PHE A 181 11.64 2.85 -22.12
CA PHE A 181 11.79 3.53 -20.84
C PHE A 181 11.22 2.69 -19.70
N LEU A 182 10.00 2.16 -19.86
CA LEU A 182 9.38 1.32 -18.83
C LEU A 182 10.15 0.03 -18.60
N GLY A 183 10.81 -0.50 -19.63
CA GLY A 183 11.69 -1.67 -19.54
C GLY A 183 12.84 -1.51 -18.54
N ILE A 184 13.33 -0.28 -18.29
CA ILE A 184 14.48 -0.06 -17.40
C ILE A 184 14.21 -0.45 -15.94
N ALA A 185 12.93 -0.54 -15.55
CA ALA A 185 12.51 -0.95 -14.22
C ALA A 185 12.22 -2.45 -14.11
N GLY A 186 12.04 -3.13 -15.24
CA GLY A 186 11.70 -4.56 -15.31
C GLY A 186 12.90 -5.50 -15.49
N GLU A 187 14.10 -4.96 -15.72
CA GLU A 187 15.38 -5.68 -15.82
C GLU A 187 16.04 -5.89 -14.44
#